data_AF-K5ZX75-F1
#
_entry.id   AF-K5ZX75-F1
#
_cell.length_a   1.000
_cell.length_b   1.000
_cell.length_c   1.000
_cell.angle_alpha   90.00
_cell.angle_beta   90.00
_cell.angle_gamma   90.00
#
_symmetry.space_group_name_H-M   'P 1'
#
loop_
_entity.id
_entity.type
_entity.pdbx_description
1 polymer ?
#
loop_
_entity_poly.entity_id
_entity_poly.type
_entity_poly.pdbx_seq_one_letter_code
_entity_poly.pdbx_strand_id
1 'polypeptide(L)'
;MKTLEQVKKIESVVLYVLRKFPEGVDYIKLFKIIYFAQKEYLVNYGKVLCPDTFKARTFGPVPALSDKVIKLVELEEEDIDSYPDLRNFYNSIRVQDQMVYALAEPDMDYLSRKECEYLDKWYNYCKDKDSKKELSPESHDEAYTKAYTRYKDDPQLGTLTNIEIAKAGGATEKMVAYIREKELMTNELS
;
A
#
# COMPACT_ATOMS: atom_id res chain seq x y z
N MET A 1 -8.77 5.10 12.86
CA MET A 1 -9.12 3.78 12.28
C MET A 1 -9.46 4.00 10.81
N LYS A 2 -9.27 3.01 9.92
CA LYS A 2 -9.73 3.13 8.53
C LYS A 2 -11.26 2.94 8.49
N THR A 3 -11.96 3.66 7.61
CA THR A 3 -13.39 3.41 7.38
C THR A 3 -13.59 2.09 6.64
N LEU A 4 -14.79 1.50 6.72
CA LEU A 4 -15.11 0.27 5.97
C LEU A 4 -14.88 0.44 4.46
N GLU A 5 -15.22 1.61 3.91
CA GLU A 5 -14.98 1.93 2.50
C GLU A 5 -13.49 1.95 2.15
N GLN A 6 -12.65 2.53 3.02
CA GLN A 6 -11.20 2.50 2.85
C GLN A 6 -10.65 1.07 2.93
N VAL A 7 -11.15 0.24 3.84
CA VAL A 7 -10.74 -1.17 3.94
C VAL A 7 -11.06 -1.92 2.65
N LYS A 8 -12.28 -1.79 2.12
CA LYS A 8 -12.69 -2.41 0.85
C LYS A 8 -11.85 -1.94 -0.35
N LYS A 9 -11.52 -0.64 -0.40
CA LYS A 9 -10.61 -0.10 -1.41
C LYS A 9 -9.20 -0.70 -1.30
N ILE A 10 -8.65 -0.81 -0.08
CA ILE A 10 -7.33 -1.41 0.15
C ILE A 10 -7.34 -2.88 -0.28
N GLU A 11 -8.34 -3.65 0.16
CA GLU A 11 -8.56 -5.04 -0.26
C GLU A 11 -8.59 -5.16 -1.79
N SER A 12 -9.37 -4.32 -2.46
CA SER A 12 -9.49 -4.34 -3.92
C SER A 12 -8.17 -4.05 -4.63
N VAL A 13 -7.39 -3.08 -4.14
CA VAL A 13 -6.04 -2.80 -4.68
C VAL A 13 -5.11 -4.01 -4.50
N VAL A 14 -5.12 -4.63 -3.32
CA VAL A 14 -4.27 -5.79 -3.03
C VAL A 14 -4.66 -6.98 -3.90
N LEU A 15 -5.96 -7.33 -3.95
CA LEU A 15 -6.46 -8.41 -4.80
C LEU A 15 -6.17 -8.14 -6.29
N TYR A 16 -6.28 -6.91 -6.77
CA TYR A 16 -5.98 -6.57 -8.17
C TYR A 16 -4.53 -6.87 -8.54
N VAL A 17 -3.58 -6.61 -7.64
CA VAL A 17 -2.17 -6.96 -7.86
C VAL A 17 -1.95 -8.46 -7.72
N LEU A 18 -2.51 -9.09 -6.68
CA LEU A 18 -2.36 -10.52 -6.42
C LEU A 18 -2.90 -11.40 -7.56
N ARG A 19 -4.03 -11.03 -8.19
CA ARG A 19 -4.60 -11.78 -9.33
C ARG A 19 -3.67 -11.83 -10.55
N LYS A 20 -2.65 -10.97 -10.61
CA LYS A 20 -1.61 -11.00 -11.66
C LYS A 20 -0.45 -11.95 -11.34
N PHE A 21 -0.45 -12.56 -10.15
CA PHE A 21 0.49 -13.58 -9.69
C PHE A 21 -0.27 -14.86 -9.31
N PRO A 22 -0.66 -15.71 -10.28
CA PRO A 22 -1.42 -16.93 -9.98
C PRO A 22 -0.65 -17.90 -9.07
N GLU A 23 0.68 -17.90 -9.17
CA GLU A 23 1.59 -18.69 -8.32
C GLU A 23 1.92 -18.01 -6.97
N GLY A 24 1.21 -16.92 -6.64
CA GLY A 24 1.48 -16.11 -5.47
C GLY A 24 2.68 -15.17 -5.63
N VAL A 25 2.84 -14.26 -4.66
CA VAL A 25 3.93 -13.29 -4.63
C VAL A 25 4.39 -13.01 -3.21
N ASP A 26 5.68 -12.76 -3.00
CA ASP A 26 6.18 -12.37 -1.70
C ASP A 26 5.63 -10.99 -1.30
N TYR A 27 5.34 -10.80 -0.01
CA TYR A 27 4.73 -9.55 0.46
C TYR A 27 5.62 -8.32 0.20
N ILE A 28 6.95 -8.47 0.11
CA ILE A 28 7.84 -7.34 -0.21
C ILE A 28 7.50 -6.86 -1.62
N LYS A 29 7.54 -7.71 -2.64
CA LYS A 29 7.21 -7.34 -4.02
C LYS A 29 5.81 -6.76 -4.15
N LEU A 30 4.81 -7.37 -3.51
CA LEU A 30 3.44 -6.83 -3.45
C LEU A 30 3.42 -5.39 -2.94
N PHE A 31 4.05 -5.13 -1.79
CA PHE A 31 4.09 -3.81 -1.18
C PHE A 31 4.83 -2.79 -2.05
N LYS A 32 5.87 -3.19 -2.78
CA LYS A 32 6.60 -2.30 -3.70
C LYS A 32 5.77 -1.87 -4.88
N ILE A 33 5.03 -2.81 -5.50
CA ILE A 33 4.12 -2.48 -6.60
C ILE A 33 3.10 -1.42 -6.16
N ILE A 34 2.46 -1.64 -5.01
CA ILE A 34 1.45 -0.71 -4.48
C ILE A 34 2.09 0.64 -4.11
N TYR A 35 3.26 0.64 -3.46
CA TYR A 35 3.96 1.87 -3.08
C TYR A 35 4.35 2.71 -4.30
N PHE A 36 4.94 2.11 -5.32
CA PHE A 36 5.35 2.85 -6.51
C PHE A 36 4.15 3.38 -7.31
N ALA A 37 3.07 2.59 -7.40
CA ALA A 37 1.82 3.05 -7.99
C ALA A 37 1.21 4.24 -7.22
N GLN A 38 1.12 4.15 -5.89
CA GLN A 38 0.67 5.24 -5.02
C GLN A 38 1.51 6.51 -5.22
N LYS A 39 2.84 6.36 -5.25
CA LYS A 39 3.78 7.48 -5.40
C LYS A 39 3.55 8.20 -6.73
N GLU A 40 3.53 7.47 -7.83
CA GLU A 40 3.34 8.08 -9.14
C GLU A 40 1.92 8.64 -9.34
N TYR A 41 0.92 8.00 -8.74
CA TYR A 41 -0.47 8.48 -8.82
C TYR A 41 -0.67 9.78 -8.04
N LEU A 42 -0.05 9.93 -6.87
CA LEU A 42 -0.01 11.19 -6.12
C LEU A 42 0.64 12.32 -6.93
N VAL A 43 1.76 12.05 -7.61
CA VAL A 43 2.47 13.04 -8.43
C VAL A 43 1.61 13.55 -9.58
N ASN A 44 0.86 12.66 -10.24
CA ASN A 44 0.11 13.00 -11.44
C ASN A 44 -1.29 13.54 -11.15
N TYR A 45 -1.93 13.11 -10.07
CA TYR A 45 -3.35 13.42 -9.81
C TYR A 45 -3.62 14.05 -8.44
N GLY A 46 -2.65 14.07 -7.53
CA GLY A 46 -2.86 14.52 -6.15
C GLY A 46 -3.99 13.76 -5.45
N LYS A 47 -4.13 12.47 -5.79
CA LYS A 47 -5.13 11.55 -5.24
C LYS A 47 -4.44 10.32 -4.69
N VAL A 48 -5.05 9.73 -3.66
CA VAL A 48 -4.59 8.49 -3.05
C VAL A 48 -5.14 7.31 -3.85
N LEU A 49 -4.27 6.43 -4.34
CA LEU A 49 -4.64 5.20 -5.05
C LEU A 49 -4.98 4.09 -4.05
N CYS A 50 -4.14 3.89 -3.05
CA CYS A 50 -4.34 2.93 -1.98
C CYS A 50 -4.42 3.69 -0.65
N PRO A 51 -5.61 3.78 -0.01
CA PRO A 51 -5.78 4.52 1.23
C PRO A 51 -5.22 3.77 2.45
N ASP A 52 -4.20 2.94 2.27
CA ASP A 52 -3.42 2.34 3.35
C ASP A 52 -2.38 3.35 3.89
N THR A 53 -2.03 3.22 5.17
CA THR A 53 -0.98 4.04 5.77
C THR A 53 0.36 3.37 5.55
N PHE A 54 1.27 4.02 4.82
CA PHE A 54 2.61 3.49 4.60
C PHE A 54 3.52 3.78 5.80
N LYS A 55 4.23 2.76 6.27
CA LYS A 55 5.25 2.87 7.32
C LYS A 55 6.61 2.44 6.80
N ALA A 56 7.66 3.10 7.24
CA ALA A 56 9.03 2.71 6.95
C ALA A 56 9.41 1.47 7.78
N ARG A 57 9.91 0.43 7.11
CA ARG A 57 10.45 -0.81 7.71
C ARG A 57 11.73 -1.21 6.99
N THR A 58 12.47 -2.19 7.52
CA THR A 58 13.79 -2.62 7.02
C THR A 58 13.85 -2.81 5.49
N PHE A 59 12.81 -3.39 4.89
CA PHE A 59 12.73 -3.64 3.44
C PHE A 59 11.96 -2.54 2.68
N GLY A 60 11.91 -1.31 3.21
CA GLY A 60 11.28 -0.14 2.60
C GLY A 60 9.88 0.17 3.13
N PRO A 61 9.09 0.97 2.39
CA PRO A 61 7.71 1.30 2.74
C PRO A 61 6.81 0.06 2.76
N VAL A 62 5.95 -0.03 3.77
CA VAL A 62 5.01 -1.13 4.04
C VAL A 62 3.60 -0.57 4.28
N PRO A 63 2.57 -1.00 3.53
CA PRO A 63 1.17 -0.65 3.78
C PRO A 63 0.68 -1.35 5.07
N ALA A 64 0.39 -0.57 6.10
CA ALA A 64 0.24 -1.06 7.47
C ALA A 64 -0.98 -1.96 7.69
N LEU A 65 -2.13 -1.65 7.08
CA LEU A 65 -3.34 -2.49 7.20
C LEU A 65 -3.16 -3.79 6.43
N SER A 66 -2.64 -3.72 5.20
CA SER A 66 -2.38 -4.88 4.37
C SER A 66 -1.36 -5.84 5.04
N ASP A 67 -0.26 -5.30 5.59
CA ASP A 67 0.73 -6.07 6.36
C ASP A 67 0.10 -6.71 7.61
N LYS A 68 -0.80 -6.01 8.30
CA LYS A 68 -1.54 -6.57 9.43
C LYS A 68 -2.39 -7.77 8.99
N VAL A 69 -3.20 -7.61 7.93
CA VAL A 69 -4.08 -8.69 7.45
C VAL A 69 -3.26 -9.90 6.99
N ILE A 70 -2.19 -9.70 6.22
CA ILE A 70 -1.29 -10.77 5.77
C ILE A 70 -0.73 -11.55 6.97
N LYS A 71 -0.29 -10.86 8.03
CA LYS A 71 0.22 -11.52 9.25
C LYS A 71 -0.84 -12.29 10.02
N LEU A 72 -2.05 -11.75 10.13
CA LEU A 72 -3.16 -12.46 10.76
C LEU A 72 -3.46 -13.78 10.02
N VAL A 73 -3.43 -13.76 8.69
CA VAL A 73 -3.64 -14.95 7.85
C VAL A 73 -2.46 -15.92 7.98
N GLU A 74 -1.22 -15.42 7.97
CA GLU A 74 -0.01 -16.24 8.12
C GLU A 74 0.06 -16.96 9.47
N LEU A 75 -0.43 -16.33 10.53
CA LEU A 75 -0.46 -16.89 11.89
C LEU A 75 -1.71 -17.74 12.17
N GLU A 76 -2.61 -17.91 11.18
CA GLU A 76 -3.90 -18.59 11.33
C GLU A 76 -4.70 -18.07 12.54
N GLU A 77 -4.68 -16.75 12.77
CA GLU A 77 -5.25 -16.16 13.98
C GLU A 77 -6.79 -16.28 13.97
N GLU A 78 -7.32 -17.19 14.79
CA GLU A 78 -8.75 -17.53 14.83
C GLU A 78 -9.64 -16.39 15.37
N ASP A 79 -9.07 -15.43 16.12
CA ASP A 79 -9.80 -14.27 16.67
C ASP A 79 -9.98 -13.14 15.65
N ILE A 80 -10.28 -13.48 14.40
CA ILE A 80 -10.69 -12.50 13.39
C ILE A 80 -12.01 -11.80 13.77
N ASP A 81 -12.78 -12.41 14.68
CA ASP A 81 -14.01 -11.83 15.23
C ASP A 81 -13.74 -10.56 16.07
N SER A 82 -12.52 -10.38 16.61
CA SER A 82 -12.06 -9.11 17.19
C SER A 82 -11.81 -8.01 16.16
N TYR A 83 -11.79 -8.33 14.85
CA TYR A 83 -11.60 -7.39 13.75
C TYR A 83 -12.64 -7.58 12.63
N PRO A 84 -13.94 -7.38 12.91
CA PRO A 84 -15.02 -7.69 11.97
C PRO A 84 -14.88 -6.97 10.62
N ASP A 85 -14.38 -5.74 10.62
CA ASP A 85 -14.16 -4.95 9.39
C ASP A 85 -13.05 -5.52 8.49
N LEU A 86 -12.15 -6.35 9.03
CA LEU A 86 -11.06 -6.98 8.27
C LEU A 86 -11.41 -8.40 7.81
N ARG A 87 -12.53 -8.98 8.27
CA ARG A 87 -12.88 -10.38 8.02
C ARG A 87 -12.96 -10.73 6.54
N ASN A 88 -13.53 -9.85 5.71
CA ASN A 88 -13.62 -10.08 4.28
C ASN A 88 -12.22 -10.13 3.65
N PHE A 89 -11.38 -9.14 3.98
CA PHE A 89 -10.01 -9.08 3.47
C PHE A 89 -9.14 -10.25 3.96
N TYR A 90 -9.30 -10.67 5.22
CA TYR A 90 -8.66 -11.87 5.75
C TYR A 90 -9.02 -13.12 4.94
N ASN A 91 -10.31 -13.32 4.67
CA ASN A 91 -10.79 -14.49 3.93
C ASN A 91 -10.53 -14.45 2.42
N SER A 92 -10.19 -13.28 1.87
CA SER A 92 -9.94 -13.12 0.43
C SER A 92 -8.50 -13.40 0.01
N ILE A 93 -7.61 -13.70 0.96
CA ILE A 93 -6.22 -14.07 0.68
C ILE A 93 -5.83 -15.37 1.40
N ARG A 94 -4.74 -15.98 0.92
CA ARG A 94 -4.03 -17.07 1.59
C ARG A 94 -2.57 -16.71 1.70
N VAL A 95 -1.92 -17.11 2.78
CA VAL A 95 -0.46 -17.04 2.92
C VAL A 95 0.10 -18.46 3.04
N GLN A 96 1.10 -18.80 2.23
CA GLN A 96 1.80 -20.07 2.28
C GLN A 96 3.25 -19.85 1.88
N ASP A 97 4.21 -20.37 2.65
CA ASP A 97 5.64 -20.25 2.35
C ASP A 97 6.11 -18.79 2.10
N GLN A 98 5.60 -17.85 2.90
CA GLN A 98 5.83 -16.39 2.76
C GLN A 98 5.30 -15.75 1.46
N MET A 99 4.53 -16.51 0.68
CA MET A 99 3.85 -16.05 -0.54
C MET A 99 2.38 -15.77 -0.24
N VAL A 100 1.87 -14.68 -0.79
CA VAL A 100 0.48 -14.26 -0.68
C VAL A 100 -0.26 -14.59 -1.97
N TYR A 101 -1.45 -15.16 -1.84
CA TYR A 101 -2.31 -15.59 -2.94
C TYR A 101 -3.68 -14.91 -2.81
N ALA A 102 -4.30 -14.55 -3.94
CA ALA A 102 -5.70 -14.13 -3.97
C ALA A 102 -6.64 -15.34 -3.98
N LEU A 103 -7.64 -15.33 -3.11
CA LEU A 103 -8.76 -16.28 -3.09
C LEU A 103 -10.07 -15.67 -3.64
N ALA A 104 -10.11 -14.35 -3.81
CA ALA A 104 -11.24 -13.62 -4.39
C ALA A 104 -10.80 -12.69 -5.53
N GLU A 105 -11.77 -12.22 -6.31
CA GLU A 105 -11.56 -11.17 -7.30
C GLU A 105 -11.58 -9.78 -6.64
N PRO A 106 -10.82 -8.80 -7.15
CA PRO A 106 -10.94 -7.42 -6.69
C PRO A 106 -12.33 -6.87 -6.99
N ASP A 107 -12.86 -6.08 -6.07
CA ASP A 107 -14.08 -5.33 -6.32
C ASP A 107 -13.74 -4.11 -7.20
N MET A 108 -14.12 -4.20 -8.48
CA MET A 108 -13.80 -3.20 -9.48
C MET A 108 -14.61 -1.91 -9.31
N ASP A 109 -15.68 -1.89 -8.51
CA ASP A 109 -16.39 -0.65 -8.18
C ASP A 109 -15.52 0.29 -7.35
N TYR A 110 -14.54 -0.27 -6.64
CA TYR A 110 -13.55 0.50 -5.91
C TYR A 110 -12.36 0.94 -6.78
N LEU A 111 -12.19 0.45 -8.01
CA LEU A 111 -11.01 0.73 -8.83
C LEU A 111 -11.37 1.47 -10.11
N SER A 112 -10.89 2.70 -10.25
CA SER A 112 -11.00 3.41 -11.52
C SER A 112 -10.05 2.83 -12.56
N ARG A 113 -10.42 2.96 -13.84
CA ARG A 113 -9.56 2.56 -14.98
C ARG A 113 -8.15 3.13 -14.88
N LYS A 114 -7.99 4.39 -14.44
CA LYS A 114 -6.68 5.02 -14.31
C LYS A 114 -5.85 4.42 -13.18
N GLU A 115 -6.46 4.02 -12.07
CA GLU A 115 -5.73 3.32 -11.01
C GLU A 115 -5.26 1.95 -11.48
N CYS A 116 -6.11 1.22 -12.21
CA CYS A 116 -5.73 -0.06 -12.84
C CYS A 116 -4.54 0.11 -13.79
N GLU A 117 -4.54 1.13 -14.65
CA GLU A 117 -3.43 1.42 -15.56
C GLU A 117 -2.09 1.65 -14.82
N TYR A 118 -2.11 2.32 -13.66
CA TYR A 118 -0.91 2.53 -12.85
C TYR A 118 -0.48 1.27 -12.09
N LEU A 119 -1.43 0.49 -11.58
CA LEU A 119 -1.13 -0.82 -10.98
C LEU A 119 -0.54 -1.77 -12.02
N ASP A 120 -1.05 -1.79 -13.24
CA ASP A 120 -0.53 -2.59 -14.36
C ASP A 120 0.87 -2.16 -14.76
N LYS A 121 1.12 -0.85 -14.83
CA LYS A 121 2.45 -0.30 -15.12
C LYS A 121 3.47 -0.80 -14.10
N TRP A 122 3.19 -0.65 -12.82
CA TRP A 122 4.14 -1.00 -11.77
C TRP A 122 4.24 -2.52 -11.54
N TYR A 123 3.16 -3.27 -11.76
CA TYR A 123 3.23 -4.72 -11.88
C TYR A 123 4.23 -5.15 -12.97
N ASN A 124 4.09 -4.61 -14.18
CA ASN A 124 4.96 -4.99 -15.30
C ASN A 124 6.42 -4.61 -15.06
N TYR A 125 6.68 -3.50 -14.37
CA TYR A 125 8.04 -3.09 -14.01
C TYR A 125 8.66 -3.97 -12.92
N CYS A 126 7.87 -4.43 -11.94
CA CYS A 126 8.37 -5.14 -10.77
C CYS A 126 8.37 -6.67 -10.87
N LYS A 127 7.53 -7.27 -11.74
CA LYS A 127 7.25 -8.72 -11.70
C LYS A 127 8.50 -9.60 -11.78
N ASP A 128 9.45 -9.24 -12.64
CA ASP A 128 10.67 -10.03 -12.91
C ASP A 128 11.86 -9.64 -12.03
N LYS A 129 11.72 -8.61 -11.17
CA LYS A 129 12.78 -8.11 -10.29
C LYS A 129 12.84 -8.87 -8.96
N ASP A 130 14.03 -8.98 -8.39
CA ASP A 130 14.20 -9.48 -7.03
C ASP A 130 13.67 -8.47 -6.00
N SER A 131 12.83 -8.93 -5.08
CA SER A 131 12.15 -8.05 -4.14
C SER A 131 13.09 -7.45 -3.09
N LYS A 132 14.12 -8.19 -2.65
CA LYS A 132 15.06 -7.77 -1.61
C LYS A 132 16.27 -7.04 -2.17
N LYS A 133 16.78 -7.47 -3.32
CA LYS A 133 18.02 -6.97 -3.93
C LYS A 133 17.80 -5.79 -4.86
N GLU A 134 16.64 -5.68 -5.49
CA GLU A 134 16.35 -4.60 -6.45
C GLU A 134 15.24 -3.68 -5.94
N LEU A 135 14.03 -4.23 -5.73
CA LEU A 135 12.86 -3.39 -5.43
C LEU A 135 12.94 -2.71 -4.06
N SER A 136 13.45 -3.41 -3.04
CA SER A 136 13.63 -2.84 -1.70
C SER A 136 14.55 -1.62 -1.74
N PRO A 137 15.81 -1.71 -2.23
CA PRO A 137 16.67 -0.55 -2.42
C PRO A 137 16.04 0.59 -3.25
N GLU A 138 15.37 0.28 -4.36
CA GLU A 138 14.68 1.29 -5.19
C GLU A 138 13.58 2.05 -4.42
N SER A 139 12.96 1.41 -3.43
CA SER A 139 11.93 2.02 -2.60
C SER A 139 12.46 2.82 -1.41
N HIS A 140 13.77 2.81 -1.15
CA HIS A 140 14.40 3.59 -0.07
C HIS A 140 14.62 5.04 -0.50
N ASP A 141 13.56 5.68 -0.98
CA ASP A 141 13.58 7.07 -1.44
C ASP A 141 13.59 8.07 -0.27
N GLU A 142 13.48 9.37 -0.60
CA GLU A 142 13.54 10.44 0.40
C GLU A 142 12.42 10.35 1.44
N ALA A 143 11.20 9.95 1.03
CA ALA A 143 10.07 9.79 1.93
C ALA A 143 10.32 8.65 2.92
N TYR A 144 10.79 7.51 2.40
CA TYR A 144 11.21 6.38 3.23
C TYR A 144 12.33 6.78 4.20
N THR A 145 13.39 7.45 3.72
CA THR A 145 14.57 7.78 4.53
C THR A 145 14.21 8.69 5.71
N LYS A 146 13.34 9.68 5.47
CA LYS A 146 12.83 10.56 6.54
C LYS A 146 12.00 9.79 7.56
N ALA A 147 11.04 9.00 7.09
CA ALA A 147 10.19 8.20 7.97
C ALA A 147 10.97 7.13 8.73
N TYR A 148 11.98 6.50 8.12
CA TYR A 148 12.80 5.47 8.75
C TYR A 148 13.73 6.07 9.81
N THR A 149 14.25 7.28 9.59
CA THR A 149 15.01 8.02 10.61
C THR A 149 14.13 8.29 11.83
N ARG A 150 12.90 8.78 11.62
CA ARG A 150 11.94 8.98 12.71
C ARG A 150 11.57 7.67 13.42
N TYR A 151 11.36 6.60 12.67
CA TYR A 151 11.07 5.27 13.21
C TYR A 151 12.17 4.74 14.16
N LYS A 152 13.44 5.02 13.86
CA LYS A 152 14.56 4.60 14.72
C LYS A 152 14.61 5.35 16.04
N ASP A 153 14.09 6.57 16.07
CA ASP A 153 13.98 7.40 17.28
C ASP A 153 12.74 7.01 18.10
N ASP A 154 11.59 6.94 17.44
CA ASP A 154 10.32 6.48 18.01
C ASP A 154 9.59 5.56 17.00
N PRO A 155 9.36 4.27 17.33
CA PRO A 155 8.65 3.34 16.46
C PRO A 155 7.25 3.78 16.00
N GLN A 156 6.61 4.71 16.71
CA GLN A 156 5.31 5.29 16.37
C GLN A 156 5.41 6.35 15.26
N LEU A 157 6.57 6.98 15.06
CA LEU A 157 6.78 8.10 14.12
C LEU A 157 7.22 7.66 12.71
N GLY A 158 7.24 6.35 12.45
CA GLY A 158 7.67 5.75 11.19
C GLY A 158 6.72 5.87 10.00
N THR A 159 5.73 6.77 10.04
CA THR A 159 4.71 6.92 9.00
C THR A 159 5.22 7.81 7.87
N LEU A 160 4.92 7.44 6.62
CA LEU A 160 5.10 8.26 5.44
C LEU A 160 3.79 9.02 5.15
N THR A 161 3.85 10.34 5.06
CA THR A 161 2.70 11.16 4.65
C THR A 161 2.54 11.16 3.14
N ASN A 162 1.33 11.40 2.61
CA ASN A 162 1.14 11.51 1.15
C ASN A 162 1.95 12.67 0.56
N ILE A 163 2.12 13.77 1.32
CA ILE A 163 2.97 14.90 0.91
C ILE A 163 4.44 14.45 0.76
N GLU A 164 4.99 13.69 1.71
CA GLU A 164 6.36 13.17 1.62
C GLU A 164 6.50 12.23 0.42
N ILE A 165 5.56 11.30 0.24
CA ILE A 165 5.55 10.36 -0.88
C ILE A 165 5.50 11.12 -2.22
N ALA A 166 4.60 12.10 -2.35
CA ALA A 166 4.46 12.91 -3.56
C ALA A 166 5.75 13.69 -3.86
N LYS A 167 6.37 14.30 -2.85
CA LYS A 167 7.66 15.01 -3.00
C LYS A 167 8.76 14.05 -3.47
N ALA A 168 8.87 12.87 -2.86
CA ALA A 168 9.84 11.86 -3.27
C ALA A 168 9.57 11.29 -4.67
N GLY A 169 8.34 11.42 -5.18
CA GLY A 169 7.98 11.11 -6.56
C GLY A 169 8.22 12.26 -7.55
N GLY A 170 8.69 13.43 -7.09
CA GLY A 170 8.94 14.59 -7.95
C GLY A 170 7.72 15.49 -8.18
N ALA A 171 6.73 15.47 -7.28
CA ALA A 171 5.57 16.35 -7.37
C ALA A 171 5.98 17.83 -7.33
N THR A 172 5.37 18.65 -8.20
CA THR A 172 5.59 20.09 -8.21
C THR A 172 5.05 20.74 -6.93
N GLU A 173 5.55 21.93 -6.57
CA GLU A 173 5.04 22.68 -5.41
C GLU A 173 3.52 22.95 -5.50
N LYS A 174 2.99 23.17 -6.72
CA LYS A 174 1.55 23.30 -6.94
C LYS A 174 0.80 22.02 -6.61
N MET A 175 1.32 20.86 -7.03
CA MET A 175 0.71 19.56 -6.72
C MET A 175 0.78 19.25 -5.22
N VAL A 176 1.91 19.55 -4.57
CA VAL A 176 2.08 19.41 -3.12
C VAL A 176 1.06 20.30 -2.37
N ALA A 177 0.88 21.55 -2.80
CA ALA A 177 -0.11 22.44 -2.21
C ALA A 177 -1.54 21.91 -2.36
N TYR A 178 -1.89 21.38 -3.54
CA TYR A 178 -3.18 20.76 -3.81
C TYR A 178 -3.47 19.54 -2.92
N ILE A 179 -2.49 18.64 -2.75
CA ILE A 179 -2.62 17.48 -1.86
C ILE A 179 -2.86 17.96 -0.43
N ARG A 180 -2.08 18.95 0.04
CA ARG A 180 -2.23 19.50 1.39
C ARG A 180 -3.62 20.09 1.62
N GLU A 181 -4.13 20.88 0.69
CA GLU A 181 -5.47 21.49 0.80
C GLU A 181 -6.56 20.43 0.93
N LYS A 182 -6.50 19.37 0.12
CA LYS A 182 -7.43 18.24 0.21
C LYS A 182 -7.37 17.50 1.53
N GLU A 183 -6.17 17.25 2.04
CA GLU A 183 -5.99 16.56 3.32
C GLU A 183 -6.55 17.38 4.48
N LEU A 184 -6.35 18.71 4.46
CA LEU A 184 -6.93 19.62 5.45
C LEU A 184 -8.47 19.59 5.40
N MET A 185 -9.06 19.72 4.20
CA MET A 185 -10.52 19.64 4.05
C MET A 185 -11.09 18.31 4.54
N THR A 186 -10.39 17.19 4.28
CA THR A 186 -10.85 15.86 4.73
C THR A 186 -10.82 15.76 6.26
N ASN A 187 -9.79 16.30 6.91
CA ASN A 187 -9.67 16.28 8.37
C ASN A 187 -10.66 17.22 9.07
N GLU A 188 -11.06 18.32 8.42
CA GLU A 188 -12.09 19.23 8.97
C GLU A 188 -13.50 18.63 8.89
N LEU A 189 -13.72 17.65 8.01
CA LEU A 189 -15.00 16.99 7.79
C LEU A 189 -15.13 15.63 8.51
N SER A 190 -14.05 15.12 9.12
CA SER A 190 -13.98 13.82 9.80
C SER A 190 -14.18 13.93 11.30
#